data_AF-A0A3D6C617-F1
#
_entry.id   AF-A0A3D6C617-F1
#
_cell.length_a   1.000
_cell.length_b   1.000
_cell.length_c   1.000
_cell.angle_alpha   90.00
_cell.angle_beta   90.00
_cell.angle_gamma   90.00
#
_symmetry.space_group_name_H-M   'P 1'
#
loop_
_entity.id
_entity.type
_entity.pdbx_description
1 polymer ?
#
loop_
_entity_poly.entity_id
_entity_poly.type
_entity_poly.pdbx_seq_one_letter_code
_entity_poly.pdbx_strand_id
1 'polypeptide(L)' 'MRYAEAGYNLEVDLTRGNIEKVATDPKETQKYLGGLGTNAKLMWDRVGPEV' A
#
# COMPACT_ATOMS: atom_id res chain seq x y z
N MET A 1 8.77 5.79 14.97
CA MET A 1 7.45 6.44 15.13
C MET A 1 7.18 7.24 13.87
N ARG A 2 5.96 7.19 13.31
CA ARG A 2 5.56 8.00 12.14
C ARG A 2 4.55 9.06 12.56
N TYR A 3 4.45 10.13 11.77
CA TYR A 3 3.54 11.25 12.01
C TYR A 3 2.62 11.42 10.80
N ALA A 4 1.37 11.83 11.03
CA ALA A 4 0.26 11.94 10.07
C ALA A 4 -0.22 10.60 9.46
N GLU A 5 0.68 9.73 9.03
CA GLU A 5 0.33 8.38 8.57
C GLU A 5 0.44 7.33 9.68
N ALA A 6 -0.43 6.32 9.64
CA ALA A 6 -0.37 5.17 10.56
C ALA A 6 0.85 4.26 10.29
N GLY A 7 1.38 4.28 9.06
CA GLY A 7 2.54 3.46 8.65
C GLY A 7 2.23 1.98 8.38
N TYR A 8 0.96 1.63 8.21
CA TYR A 8 0.51 0.26 7.92
C TYR A 8 -0.66 0.24 6.94
N ASN A 9 -0.71 -0.80 6.10
CA ASN A 9 -1.85 -1.16 5.27
C ASN A 9 -2.46 -2.49 5.76
N LEU A 10 -3.75 -2.68 5.50
CA LEU A 10 -4.40 -4.00 5.61
C LEU A 10 -4.38 -4.64 4.22
N GLU A 11 -3.71 -5.78 4.10
CA GLU A 11 -3.76 -6.62 2.91
C GLU A 11 -4.76 -7.76 3.14
N VAL A 12 -5.77 -7.83 2.27
CA VAL A 12 -6.88 -8.78 2.40
C VAL A 12 -6.95 -9.65 1.15
N ASP A 13 -6.76 -10.95 1.31
CA ASP A 13 -6.99 -11.94 0.25
C ASP A 13 -8.40 -12.52 0.43
N LEU A 14 -9.32 -12.11 -0.44
CA LEU A 14 -10.72 -12.54 -0.40
C LEU A 14 -10.92 -14.00 -0.82
N THR A 15 -9.96 -14.60 -1.54
CA THR A 15 -10.04 -16.01 -1.95
C THR A 15 -9.73 -16.94 -0.78
N ARG A 16 -8.73 -16.57 0.02
CA ARG A 16 -8.27 -17.37 1.17
C ARG A 16 -8.88 -16.93 2.50
N GLY A 17 -9.48 -15.74 2.54
CA GLY A 17 -9.97 -15.12 3.78
C GLY A 17 -8.83 -14.63 4.69
N ASN A 18 -7.62 -14.45 4.15
CA ASN A 18 -6.47 -13.98 4.93
C ASN A 18 -6.51 -12.47 5.08
N ILE A 19 -6.13 -11.98 6.27
CA ILE A 19 -6.03 -10.55 6.60
C ILE A 19 -4.67 -10.33 7.28
N GLU A 20 -3.84 -9.48 6.67
CA GLU A 20 -2.51 -9.14 7.17
C GLU A 20 -2.35 -7.64 7.36
N LYS A 21 -1.75 -7.26 8.49
CA LYS A 21 -1.33 -5.87 8.74
C LYS A 21 0.14 -5.72 8.34
N VAL A 22 0.39 -5.01 7.24
CA VAL A 22 1.72 -4.89 6.64
C VAL A 22 2.26 -3.48 6.84
N ALA A 23 3.50 -3.34 7.29
CA ALA A 23 4.16 -2.04 7.44
C ALA A 23 4.47 -1.43 6.07
N THR A 24 4.20 -0.14 5.88
CA THR A 24 4.52 0.57 4.63
C THR A 24 6.00 0.96 4.59
N ASP A 25 6.58 1.31 3.43
CA ASP A 25 7.92 1.91 3.34
C ASP A 25 7.84 3.43 3.57
N PRO A 26 8.59 4.04 4.51
CA PRO A 26 8.53 5.48 4.76
C PRO A 26 9.06 6.34 3.59
N LYS A 27 9.83 5.76 2.66
CA LYS A 27 10.32 6.47 1.47
C LYS A 27 9.20 6.72 0.46
N GLU A 28 8.18 5.88 0.45
CA GLU A 28 7.02 6.05 -0.43
C GLU A 28 6.20 7.27 -0.03
N THR A 29 6.08 7.55 1.27
CA THR A 29 5.47 8.78 1.79
C THR A 29 6.28 10.02 1.40
N GLN A 30 7.62 9.95 1.44
CA GLN A 30 8.47 11.06 1.00
C GLN A 30 8.32 11.33 -0.50
N LYS A 31 8.13 10.28 -1.31
CA LYS A 31 8.12 10.37 -2.76
C LYS A 31 6.74 10.66 -3.35
N TYR A 32 5.68 10.12 -2.73
CA TYR A 32 4.32 10.12 -3.27
C TYR A 32 3.27 10.68 -2.31
N LEU A 33 3.68 11.18 -1.14
CA LEU A 33 2.87 11.74 -0.05
C LEU A 33 1.94 10.72 0.65
N GLY A 34 1.07 10.06 -0.11
CA GLY A 34 0.02 9.19 0.40
C GLY A 34 -1.21 9.22 -0.50
N GLY A 35 -2.31 8.60 -0.06
CA GLY A 35 -3.59 8.61 -0.77
C GLY A 35 -3.45 8.19 -2.23
N LEU A 36 -3.84 9.05 -3.17
CA LEU A 36 -3.76 8.77 -4.60
C LEU A 36 -2.33 8.45 -5.08
N GLY A 37 -1.31 9.11 -4.54
CA GLY A 37 0.08 8.90 -4.98
C GLY A 37 0.59 7.50 -4.67
N THR A 38 0.41 7.04 -3.42
CA THR A 38 0.79 5.69 -3.01
C THR A 38 -0.13 4.62 -3.62
N ASN A 39 -1.41 4.94 -3.85
CA ASN A 39 -2.33 4.03 -4.53
C ASN A 39 -1.91 3.77 -5.98
N ALA A 40 -1.51 4.82 -6.71
CA ALA A 40 -1.02 4.70 -8.09
C ALA A 40 0.24 3.82 -8.17
N LYS A 41 1.18 3.98 -7.22
CA LYS A 41 2.37 3.13 -7.13
C LYS A 41 2.04 1.66 -6.88
N LEU A 42 1.16 1.37 -5.92
CA LEU A 42 0.72 0.01 -5.62
C LEU A 42 0.10 -0.68 -6.83
N MET A 43 -0.77 0.03 -7.56
CA MET A 43 -1.40 -0.50 -8.77
C MET A 43 -0.36 -0.75 -9.87
N TRP A 44 0.54 0.21 -10.10
CA TRP A 44 1.60 0.08 -11.11
C TRP A 44 2.49 -1.15 -10.90
N ASP A 45 2.83 -1.48 -9.65
CA ASP A 45 3.71 -2.62 -9.37
C ASP A 45 3.01 -3.98 -9.39
N ARG A 46 1.74 -4.02 -8.99
CA ARG A 46 1.02 -5.28 -8.66
C ARG A 46 -0.03 -5.67 -9.69
N VAL A 47 -0.42 -4.76 -10.58
CA VAL A 47 -1.47 -4.96 -11.57
C VAL A 47 -0.87 -4.72 -12.95
N GLY A 48 -0.54 -5.81 -13.64
CA GLY A 48 -0.06 -5.77 -15.02
C GLY A 48 -1.17 -5.41 -16.01
N PRO A 49 -0.82 -5.10 -17.27
CA PRO A 49 -1.80 -4.76 -18.32
C PRO A 49 -2.67 -5.93 -18.80
N GLU A 50 -2.39 -7.16 -18.37
CA GLU A 50 -3.07 -8.39 -18.79
C GLU A 50 -4.35 -8.75 -18.03
N VAL A 51 -4.67 -8.04 -16.94
CA VAL A 51 -5.90 -8.26 -16.15
C VAL A 51 -7.14 -7.61 -16.76
#